data_AF-A0A1M6QC41-F1
#
_entry.id   AF-A0A1M6QC41-F1
#
_cell.length_a   1.000
_cell.length_b   1.000
_cell.length_c   1.000
_cell.angle_alpha   90.00
_cell.angle_beta   90.00
_cell.angle_gamma   90.00
#
_symmetry.space_group_name_H-M   'P 1'
#
loop_
_entity.id
_entity.type
_entity.pdbx_description
1 polymer ?
#
loop_
_entity_poly.entity_id
_entity_poly.type
_entity_poly.pdbx_seq_one_letter_code
_entity_poly.pdbx_strand_id
1 'polypeptide(L)'
;MKAWIRKWLGRKRGLTCEEVNRFLAAYLDGALDARTQAAFEAHLRDCPDCQAYLDQYRKTIALARQATEIPEPPPELIAHTLAFLRARLAQEPPSETNAS
;
A
#
# COMPACT_ATOMS: atom_id res chain seq x y z
N MET A 1 -5.80 -7.64 13.58
CA MET A 1 -4.89 -8.45 12.73
C MET A 1 -5.74 -9.32 11.81
N LYS A 2 -5.57 -9.26 10.48
CA LYS A 2 -6.51 -9.91 9.54
C LYS A 2 -6.38 -11.45 9.58
N ALA A 3 -7.50 -12.18 9.50
CA ALA A 3 -7.55 -13.63 9.76
C ALA A 3 -6.67 -14.49 8.83
N TRP A 4 -6.42 -14.02 7.61
CA TRP A 4 -5.54 -14.66 6.63
C TRP A 4 -4.06 -14.60 7.00
N ILE A 5 -3.65 -13.58 7.77
CA ILE A 5 -2.27 -13.39 8.24
C ILE A 5 -1.90 -14.51 9.23
N ARG A 6 -2.81 -14.77 10.17
CA ARG A 6 -2.64 -15.75 11.24
C ARG A 6 -2.49 -17.20 10.73
N LYS A 7 -3.05 -17.51 9.55
CA LYS A 7 -3.02 -18.85 8.95
C LYS A 7 -1.67 -19.19 8.30
N TRP A 8 -0.87 -18.21 7.86
CA TRP A 8 0.41 -18.47 7.17
C TRP A 8 1.65 -18.23 8.04
N LEU A 9 1.57 -17.38 9.07
CA LEU A 9 2.70 -17.07 9.99
C LEU A 9 3.32 -18.31 10.68
N GLY A 10 2.63 -19.45 10.69
CA GLY A 10 3.11 -20.73 11.20
C GLY A 10 3.72 -21.71 10.18
N ARG A 11 3.85 -21.33 8.89
CA ARG A 11 4.43 -22.21 7.86
C ARG A 11 5.96 -22.05 7.75
N LYS A 12 6.65 -23.20 7.58
CA LYS A 12 8.12 -23.28 7.34
C LYS A 12 8.56 -22.81 5.95
N ARG A 13 7.64 -22.63 4.99
CA ARG A 13 7.94 -22.19 3.62
C ARG A 13 7.41 -20.78 3.40
N GLY A 14 8.13 -19.97 2.60
CA GLY A 14 7.72 -18.63 2.18
C GLY A 14 6.41 -18.62 1.39
N LEU A 15 5.97 -17.42 0.96
CA LEU A 15 4.70 -17.26 0.23
C LEU A 15 4.71 -18.04 -1.09
N THR A 16 3.56 -18.60 -1.45
CA THR A 16 3.34 -19.15 -2.79
C THR A 16 2.92 -18.05 -3.77
N CYS A 17 3.03 -18.30 -5.08
CA CYS A 17 2.56 -17.36 -6.11
C CYS A 17 1.07 -17.02 -5.94
N GLU A 18 0.23 -18.00 -5.56
CA GLU A 18 -1.18 -17.78 -5.28
C GLU A 18 -1.39 -16.81 -4.10
N GLU A 19 -0.59 -16.96 -3.04
CA GLU A 19 -0.65 -16.07 -1.88
C GLU A 19 -0.17 -14.66 -2.21
N VAL A 20 0.88 -14.53 -3.01
CA VAL A 20 1.36 -13.25 -3.55
C VAL A 20 0.28 -12.58 -4.39
N ASN A 21 -0.33 -13.29 -5.34
CA ASN A 21 -1.38 -12.73 -6.20
C ASN A 21 -2.58 -12.20 -5.39
N ARG A 22 -2.92 -12.87 -4.28
CA ARG A 22 -3.98 -12.42 -3.36
C ARG A 22 -3.60 -11.18 -2.55
N PHE A 23 -2.32 -10.86 -2.43
CA PHE A 23 -1.82 -9.71 -1.66
C PHE A 23 -1.54 -8.47 -2.52
N LEU A 24 -1.65 -8.55 -3.84
CA LEU A 24 -1.33 -7.44 -4.76
C LEU A 24 -2.02 -6.12 -4.39
N ALA A 25 -3.34 -6.15 -4.18
CA ALA A 25 -4.10 -4.94 -3.81
C ALA A 25 -3.60 -4.37 -2.47
N ALA A 26 -3.49 -5.23 -1.45
CA ALA A 26 -3.05 -4.80 -0.13
C ALA A 26 -1.60 -4.29 -0.12
N TYR A 27 -0.72 -4.84 -0.98
CA TYR A 27 0.64 -4.35 -1.15
C TYR A 27 0.66 -2.95 -1.77
N LEU A 28 -0.12 -2.74 -2.84
CA LEU A 28 -0.21 -1.44 -3.51
C LEU A 28 -0.88 -0.36 -2.66
N ASP A 29 -1.80 -0.76 -1.78
CA ASP A 29 -2.46 0.14 -0.82
C ASP A 29 -1.60 0.40 0.44
N GLY A 30 -0.42 -0.20 0.56
CA GLY A 30 0.42 -0.11 1.76
C GLY A 30 -0.22 -0.73 3.01
N ALA A 31 -1.13 -1.68 2.83
CA ALA A 31 -1.97 -2.27 3.87
C ALA A 31 -1.46 -3.63 4.38
N LEU A 32 -0.27 -4.06 3.95
CA LEU A 32 0.42 -5.22 4.50
C LEU A 32 1.18 -4.85 5.78
N ASP A 33 1.19 -5.74 6.77
CA ASP A 33 2.12 -5.60 7.88
C ASP A 33 3.55 -5.89 7.43
N ALA A 34 4.53 -5.38 8.18
CA ALA A 34 5.95 -5.45 7.83
C ALA A 34 6.45 -6.89 7.55
N ARG A 35 5.96 -7.90 8.28
CA ARG A 35 6.36 -9.29 8.05
C ARG A 35 5.78 -9.84 6.76
N THR A 36 4.50 -9.55 6.48
CA THR A 36 3.88 -9.96 5.20
C THR A 36 4.57 -9.26 4.02
N GLN A 37 4.83 -7.97 4.15
CA GLN A 37 5.48 -7.18 3.11
C GLN A 37 6.88 -7.73 2.78
N ALA A 38 7.71 -7.99 3.79
CA ALA A 38 9.04 -8.54 3.57
C ALA A 38 9.01 -9.93 2.88
N ALA A 39 8.06 -10.79 3.25
CA ALA A 39 7.90 -12.10 2.61
C ALA A 39 7.39 -12.00 1.17
N PHE A 40 6.51 -11.03 0.89
CA PHE A 40 6.00 -10.73 -0.44
C PHE A 40 7.11 -10.20 -1.35
N GLU A 41 7.89 -9.22 -0.89
CA GLU A 41 9.03 -8.67 -1.62
C GLU A 41 10.15 -9.70 -1.83
N ALA A 42 10.37 -10.60 -0.87
CA ALA A 42 11.27 -11.74 -1.06
C ALA A 42 10.82 -12.64 -2.21
N HIS A 43 9.54 -13.02 -2.25
CA HIS A 43 9.01 -13.83 -3.35
C HIS A 43 9.12 -13.13 -4.71
N LEU A 44 8.83 -11.83 -4.79
CA LEU A 44 8.94 -11.07 -6.04
C LEU A 44 10.36 -11.03 -6.59
N ARG A 45 11.38 -10.96 -5.72
CA ARG A 45 12.79 -11.02 -6.14
C ARG A 45 13.15 -12.35 -6.78
N ASP A 46 12.54 -13.44 -6.31
CA ASP A 46 12.89 -14.81 -6.72
C ASP A 46 11.95 -15.36 -7.82
N CYS A 47 10.82 -14.71 -8.11
CA CYS A 47 9.81 -15.18 -9.07
C CYS A 47 9.48 -14.11 -10.13
N PRO A 48 10.09 -14.20 -11.34
CA PRO A 48 9.84 -13.28 -12.44
C PRO A 48 8.37 -13.21 -12.89
N ASP A 49 7.64 -14.33 -12.83
CA ASP A 49 6.22 -14.37 -13.21
C ASP A 49 5.35 -13.52 -12.29
N CYS A 50 5.61 -13.57 -10.97
CA CYS A 50 4.89 -12.74 -10.02
C CYS A 50 5.27 -11.26 -10.15
N GLN A 51 6.52 -10.95 -10.48
CA GLN A 51 6.95 -9.58 -10.79
C GLN A 51 6.23 -9.04 -12.04
N ALA A 52 6.20 -9.82 -13.12
CA ALA A 52 5.47 -9.46 -14.34
C ALA A 52 3.97 -9.27 -14.07
N TYR A 53 3.38 -10.13 -13.25
CA TYR A 53 1.97 -10.03 -12.88
C TYR A 53 1.67 -8.78 -12.03
N LEU A 54 2.53 -8.41 -11.09
CA LEU A 54 2.42 -7.13 -10.36
C LEU A 54 2.45 -5.93 -11.32
N ASP A 55 3.33 -5.95 -12.32
CA ASP A 55 3.43 -4.87 -13.29
C ASP A 55 2.20 -4.80 -14.21
N GLN A 56 1.62 -5.94 -14.59
CA GLN A 56 0.32 -5.98 -15.27
C GLN A 56 -0.79 -5.43 -14.40
N TYR A 57 -0.85 -5.82 -13.13
CA TYR A 57 -1.86 -5.36 -12.19
C TYR A 57 -1.83 -3.83 -12.01
N ARG A 58 -0.62 -3.24 -11.92
CA ARG A 58 -0.43 -1.77 -11.92
C ARG A 58 -0.99 -1.10 -13.18
N LYS A 59 -0.76 -1.69 -14.36
CA LYS A 59 -1.31 -1.19 -15.62
C LYS A 59 -2.84 -1.27 -15.63
N THR A 60 -3.43 -2.35 -15.15
CA THR A 60 -4.89 -2.49 -15.02
C THR A 60 -5.48 -1.40 -14.14
N ILE A 61 -4.86 -1.08 -12.99
CA ILE A 61 -5.30 0.04 -12.14
C ILE A 61 -5.21 1.37 -12.87
N ALA A 62 -4.11 1.63 -13.59
CA ALA A 62 -3.93 2.87 -14.33
C ALA A 62 -5.00 3.04 -15.43
N LEU A 63 -5.27 1.98 -16.19
CA LEU A 63 -6.31 1.97 -17.21
C LEU A 63 -7.71 2.16 -16.61
N ALA A 64 -8.02 1.50 -15.49
CA ALA A 64 -9.29 1.68 -14.81
C ALA A 64 -9.50 3.13 -14.32
N ARG A 65 -8.44 3.78 -13.81
CA ARG A 65 -8.48 5.19 -13.43
C ARG A 65 -8.73 6.11 -14.63
N GLN A 66 -8.10 5.84 -15.77
CA GLN A 66 -8.29 6.63 -16.99
C GLN A 66 -9.69 6.45 -17.60
N ALA A 67 -10.24 5.24 -17.51
CA ALA A 67 -11.58 4.94 -18.02
C ALA A 67 -12.71 5.56 -17.16
N THR A 68 -12.39 6.01 -15.95
CA THR A 68 -13.36 6.63 -15.04
C THR A 68 -13.26 8.15 -15.18
N GLU A 69 -14.34 8.80 -15.57
CA GLU A 69 -14.45 10.25 -15.51
C GLU A 69 -14.65 10.65 -14.03
N ILE A 70 -13.56 10.93 -13.34
CA ILE A 70 -13.60 11.45 -11.97
C ILE A 70 -13.75 12.97 -12.09
N PRO A 71 -14.90 13.55 -11.71
CA PRO A 71 -15.08 14.99 -11.76
C PRO A 71 -14.05 15.66 -10.84
N GLU A 72 -13.54 16.80 -11.28
CA GLU A 72 -12.62 17.60 -10.48
C GLU A 72 -13.32 18.01 -9.17
N PRO A 73 -12.67 17.87 -7.99
CA PRO A 73 -13.29 18.26 -6.74
C PRO A 73 -13.61 19.76 -6.73
N PRO A 74 -14.71 20.19 -6.09
CA PRO A 74 -15.05 21.62 -5.99
C PRO A 74 -13.88 22.45 -5.44
N PRO A 75 -13.55 23.62 -6.02
CA PRO A 75 -12.43 24.43 -5.58
C PRO A 75 -12.45 24.78 -4.08
N GLU A 76 -13.65 24.93 -3.50
CA GLU A 76 -13.85 25.22 -2.08
C GLU A 76 -13.38 24.06 -1.19
N LEU A 77 -13.62 22.82 -1.62
CA LEU A 77 -13.16 21.63 -0.90
C LEU A 77 -11.64 21.56 -0.89
N ILE A 78 -11.00 21.85 -2.02
CA ILE A 78 -9.53 21.89 -2.14
C ILE A 78 -8.99 22.98 -1.21
N ALA A 79 -9.52 24.20 -1.30
CA ALA A 79 -9.08 25.33 -0.50
C ALA A 79 -9.20 25.07 1.01
N HIS A 80 -10.35 24.55 1.46
CA HIS A 80 -10.59 24.24 2.87
C HIS A 80 -9.69 23.11 3.37
N THR A 81 -9.50 22.05 2.57
CA THR A 81 -8.62 20.94 2.94
C THR A 81 -7.17 21.42 3.06
N LEU A 82 -6.68 22.21 2.11
CA LEU A 82 -5.33 22.77 2.16
C LEU A 82 -5.13 23.72 3.34
N ALA A 83 -6.11 24.58 3.63
CA ALA A 83 -6.05 25.48 4.79
C ALA A 83 -5.97 24.68 6.10
N PHE A 84 -6.81 23.65 6.25
CA PHE A 84 -6.81 22.75 7.39
C PHE A 84 -5.46 22.03 7.57
N LEU A 85 -4.92 21.43 6.50
CA LEU A 85 -3.64 20.72 6.55
C LEU A 85 -2.48 21.64 6.91
N ARG A 86 -2.40 22.83 6.30
CA ARG A 86 -1.36 23.83 6.63
C ARG A 86 -1.42 24.25 8.09
N ALA A 87 -2.62 24.52 8.61
CA ALA A 87 -2.80 24.88 10.01
C ALA A 87 -2.33 23.76 10.96
N ARG A 88 -2.58 22.48 10.62
CA ARG A 88 -2.13 21.35 11.43
C ARG A 88 -0.62 21.12 11.36
N LEU A 89 -0.02 21.16 10.17
CA LEU A 89 1.41 20.96 9.99
C LEU A 89 2.23 22.08 10.65
N ALA A 90 1.72 23.32 10.65
CA ALA A 90 2.36 24.44 11.37
C ALA A 90 2.26 24.33 12.90
N GLN A 91 1.36 23.47 13.41
CA GLN A 91 1.15 23.24 14.85
C GLN A 91 1.80 21.93 15.33
N GLU A 92 2.55 21.22 14.48
CA GLU A 92 3.28 20.02 14.89
C GLU A 92 4.44 20.44 15.81
N PRO A 93 4.40 20.10 17.12
CA PRO A 93 5.47 20.47 18.05
C PRO A 93 6.78 19.75 17.64
N PRO A 94 7.97 20.25 18.05
CA PRO A 94 9.21 19.57 17.74
C PRO A 94 9.11 18.13 18.22
N SER A 95 9.41 17.17 17.33
CA SER A 95 9.62 15.78 17.70
C SER A 95 10.57 15.76 18.90
N GLU A 96 10.11 15.31 20.06
CA GLU A 96 10.97 14.98 21.19
C GLU A 96 11.85 13.80 20.79
N THR A 97 12.91 14.12 20.05
CA THR A 97 14.14 13.34 19.99
C THR A 97 15.14 14.14 20.80
N ASN A 98 15.27 13.80 22.09
CA ASN A 98 16.56 13.57 22.75
C ASN A 98 16.41 13.15 24.23
N ALA A 99 17.00 11.98 24.51
CA ALA A 99 17.67 11.55 25.74
C ALA A 99 16.84 11.33 27.03
N SER A 100 16.58 10.04 27.33
CA SER A 100 17.31 9.29 28.38
C SER A 100 17.09 7.79 28.22
#